data_AF-I4APX0-F1
#
_entry.id   AF-I4APX0-F1
#
_cell.length_a   1.000
_cell.length_b   1.000
_cell.length_c   1.000
_cell.angle_alpha   90.00
_cell.angle_beta   90.00
_cell.angle_gamma   90.00
#
_symmetry.space_group_name_H-M   'P 1'
#
loop_
_entity.id
_entity.type
_entity.pdbx_description
1 polymer ?
#
loop_
_entity_poly.entity_id
_entity_poly.type
_entity_poly.pdbx_seq_one_letter_code
_entity_poly.pdbx_strand_id
1 'polypeptide(L)'
;MKSLNFLPISIKVSFAFLLAFNLSSCDKCEDIDCFSPPEAFCFQLIDKETNQNLLQNGTYSFSDIQIKSISEEKFHTLQIDSVEIEEQKQVVLIDNEIGWETENKDYILILNDSLEFNFIYQTKKKSEDCCAFYETEEVSFSELKVEIPTPNNGFFYKLAL
;
A
#
# COMPACT_ATOMS: atom_id res chain seq x y z
N MET A 1 -6.91 66.94 20.39
CA MET A 1 -6.23 65.63 20.27
C MET A 1 -6.74 64.76 21.43
N LYS A 2 -7.77 63.94 21.19
CA LYS A 2 -8.45 63.20 22.25
C LYS A 2 -7.95 61.76 22.27
N SER A 3 -7.69 61.32 23.50
CA SER A 3 -7.63 59.96 24.02
C SER A 3 -6.58 59.01 23.45
N LEU A 4 -5.83 58.40 24.35
CA LEU A 4 -5.81 56.95 24.56
C LEU A 4 -4.79 56.73 25.67
N ASN A 5 -5.21 56.40 26.90
CA ASN A 5 -4.43 55.66 27.91
C ASN A 5 -5.08 55.79 29.29
N PHE A 6 -6.33 55.34 29.45
CA PHE A 6 -6.86 55.06 30.79
C PHE A 6 -7.81 53.87 30.68
N LEU A 7 -7.23 52.68 30.48
CA LEU A 7 -7.92 51.44 30.75
C LEU A 7 -7.39 50.90 32.09
N PRO A 8 -8.25 50.68 33.10
CA PRO A 8 -7.85 50.16 34.40
C PRO A 8 -7.19 48.79 34.25
N ILE A 9 -6.20 48.51 35.10
CA ILE A 9 -5.36 47.30 35.07
C ILE A 9 -6.22 46.02 35.07
N SER A 10 -7.37 46.02 35.77
CA SER A 10 -8.31 44.90 35.79
C SER A 10 -8.92 44.57 34.43
N ILE A 11 -9.18 45.56 33.56
CA ILE A 11 -9.72 45.32 32.22
C ILE A 11 -8.63 44.76 31.29
N LYS A 12 -7.37 45.18 31.47
CA LYS A 12 -6.23 44.63 30.71
C LYS A 12 -5.98 43.16 31.06
N VAL A 13 -6.08 42.80 32.34
CA VAL A 13 -5.95 41.40 32.81
C VAL A 13 -7.13 40.56 32.30
N SER A 14 -8.35 41.09 32.33
CA SER A 14 -9.55 40.39 31.84
C SER A 14 -9.51 40.15 30.32
N PHE A 15 -8.96 41.10 29.54
CA PHE A 15 -8.80 40.95 28.09
C PHE A 15 -7.69 39.95 27.74
N ALA A 16 -6.60 39.93 28.51
CA ALA A 16 -5.54 38.93 28.37
C ALA A 16 -6.03 37.50 28.69
N PHE A 17 -6.94 37.37 29.66
CA PHE A 17 -7.56 36.07 29.99
C PHE A 17 -8.49 35.58 28.88
N LEU A 18 -9.29 36.45 28.27
CA LEU A 18 -10.15 36.10 27.12
C LEU A 18 -9.35 35.70 25.86
N LEU A 19 -8.19 36.32 25.63
CA LEU A 19 -7.26 35.91 24.56
C LEU A 19 -6.64 34.53 24.82
N ALA A 20 -6.40 34.16 26.09
CA ALA A 20 -5.84 32.86 26.45
C ALA A 20 -6.83 31.70 26.22
N PHE A 21 -8.14 31.91 26.35
CA PHE A 21 -9.17 30.87 26.07
C PHE A 21 -9.40 30.62 24.58
N ASN A 22 -8.99 31.52 23.68
CA ASN A 22 -9.09 31.29 22.23
C ASN A 22 -7.91 30.44 21.69
N LEU A 23 -6.92 30.14 22.54
CA LEU A 23 -5.74 29.34 22.18
C LEU A 23 -5.84 27.87 22.63
N SER A 24 -6.90 27.48 23.36
CA SER A 24 -7.21 26.07 23.57
C SER A 24 -7.80 25.50 22.29
N SER A 25 -6.87 25.08 21.43
CA SER A 25 -7.05 24.48 20.11
C SER A 25 -8.12 23.39 20.11
N CYS A 26 -9.09 23.49 19.21
CA CYS A 26 -9.80 22.33 18.69
C CYS A 26 -8.74 21.42 18.06
N ASP A 27 -8.68 20.14 18.44
CA ASP A 27 -7.95 19.16 17.64
C ASP A 27 -8.80 18.89 16.40
N LYS A 28 -8.32 19.32 15.23
CA LYS A 28 -9.06 19.18 13.96
C LYS A 28 -9.27 17.72 13.56
N CYS A 29 -8.54 16.79 14.19
CA CYS A 29 -8.56 15.37 13.87
C CYS A 29 -9.33 14.53 14.91
N GLU A 30 -9.87 15.11 15.98
CA GLU A 30 -10.49 14.35 17.09
C GLU A 30 -11.70 13.50 16.64
N ASP A 31 -12.45 13.98 15.64
CA ASP A 31 -13.65 13.32 15.11
C ASP A 31 -13.46 12.72 13.70
N ILE A 32 -12.23 12.70 13.16
CA ILE A 32 -11.94 12.19 11.82
C ILE A 32 -11.20 10.86 11.92
N ASP A 33 -11.91 9.76 11.65
CA ASP A 33 -11.35 8.42 11.51
C ASP A 33 -11.37 8.01 10.02
N CYS A 34 -10.30 8.35 9.30
CA CYS A 34 -10.10 7.92 7.92
C CYS A 34 -8.82 7.10 7.79
N PHE A 35 -8.98 5.91 7.25
CA PHE A 35 -7.92 4.94 7.04
C PHE A 35 -8.09 4.24 5.70
N SER A 36 -7.04 4.27 4.88
CA SER A 36 -6.94 3.47 3.66
C SER A 36 -5.90 2.37 3.87
N PRO A 37 -6.28 1.08 3.75
CA PRO A 37 -5.32 -0.03 3.83
C PRO A 37 -4.31 0.04 2.67
N PRO A 38 -3.19 -0.69 2.78
CA PRO A 38 -2.36 -0.96 1.61
C PRO A 38 -3.17 -1.68 0.53
N GLU A 39 -2.76 -1.49 -0.70
CA GLU A 39 -3.36 -2.19 -1.82
C GLU A 39 -2.90 -3.64 -1.83
N ALA A 40 -3.79 -4.52 -2.27
CA ALA A 40 -3.46 -5.93 -2.42
C ALA A 40 -2.36 -6.11 -3.48
N PHE A 41 -1.42 -7.00 -3.20
CA PHE A 41 -0.40 -7.38 -4.16
C PHE A 41 -1.01 -8.36 -5.18
N CYS A 42 -1.25 -7.86 -6.39
CA CYS A 42 -1.90 -8.60 -7.47
C CYS A 42 -0.87 -8.93 -8.57
N PHE A 43 -0.76 -10.18 -8.97
CA PHE A 43 0.17 -10.57 -10.03
C PHE A 43 -0.35 -11.70 -10.91
N GLN A 44 0.25 -11.84 -12.09
CA GLN A 44 0.09 -13.01 -12.95
C GLN A 44 1.45 -13.53 -13.40
N LEU A 45 1.52 -14.84 -13.61
CA LEU A 45 2.64 -15.51 -14.26
C LEU A 45 2.33 -15.63 -15.75
N ILE A 46 3.22 -15.11 -16.60
CA ILE A 46 3.08 -15.20 -18.05
C ILE A 46 4.30 -15.88 -18.67
N ASP A 47 4.06 -16.60 -19.76
CA ASP A 47 5.13 -17.09 -20.63
C ASP A 47 5.76 -15.91 -21.36
N LYS A 48 7.09 -15.79 -21.28
CA LYS A 48 7.82 -14.65 -21.86
C LYS A 48 7.72 -14.54 -23.38
N GLU A 49 7.56 -15.64 -24.10
CA GLU A 49 7.57 -15.66 -25.57
C GLU A 49 6.15 -15.48 -26.15
N THR A 50 5.15 -16.04 -25.49
CA THR A 50 3.76 -16.08 -25.97
C THR A 50 2.84 -15.10 -25.25
N ASN A 51 3.27 -14.53 -24.13
CA ASN A 51 2.47 -13.68 -23.24
C ASN A 51 1.21 -14.36 -22.69
N GLN A 52 1.17 -15.70 -22.72
CA GLN A 52 0.04 -16.48 -22.21
C GLN A 52 0.13 -16.62 -20.69
N ASN A 53 -1.01 -16.51 -20.01
CA ASN A 53 -1.11 -16.75 -18.58
C ASN A 53 -0.85 -18.23 -18.25
N LEU A 54 0.13 -18.48 -17.39
CA LEU A 54 0.66 -19.81 -17.10
C LEU A 54 -0.25 -20.64 -16.18
N LEU A 55 -1.20 -20.01 -15.50
CA LEU A 55 -2.26 -20.72 -14.77
C LEU A 55 -3.39 -21.12 -15.71
N GLN A 56 -3.75 -20.24 -16.65
CA GLN A 56 -4.84 -20.51 -17.61
C GLN A 56 -4.47 -21.58 -18.65
N ASN A 57 -3.21 -21.63 -19.08
CA ASN A 57 -2.75 -22.64 -20.02
C ASN A 57 -2.40 -23.99 -19.36
N GLY A 58 -2.46 -24.08 -18.04
CA GLY A 58 -2.24 -25.30 -17.27
C GLY A 58 -0.76 -25.65 -17.02
N THR A 59 0.17 -24.74 -17.30
CA THR A 59 1.60 -24.95 -16.98
C THR A 59 1.85 -25.00 -15.48
N TYR A 60 1.17 -24.13 -14.71
CA TYR A 60 1.15 -24.17 -13.25
C TYR A 60 -0.28 -24.31 -12.74
N SER A 61 -0.44 -25.06 -11.66
CA SER A 61 -1.64 -25.08 -10.84
C SER A 61 -1.49 -24.10 -9.67
N PHE A 62 -2.60 -23.78 -9.01
CA PHE A 62 -2.57 -22.88 -7.85
C PHE A 62 -1.68 -23.41 -6.71
N SER A 63 -1.69 -24.73 -6.48
CA SER A 63 -0.88 -25.36 -5.42
C SER A 63 0.62 -25.27 -5.68
N ASP A 64 1.02 -25.02 -6.92
CA ASP A 64 2.42 -24.93 -7.30
C ASP A 64 3.03 -23.58 -6.94
N ILE A 65 2.23 -22.62 -6.48
CA ILE A 65 2.62 -21.22 -6.33
C ILE A 65 2.49 -20.81 -4.88
N GLN A 66 3.60 -20.36 -4.30
CA GLN A 66 3.66 -19.93 -2.91
C GLN A 66 4.48 -18.65 -2.78
N ILE A 67 4.15 -17.83 -1.80
CA ILE A 67 4.98 -16.70 -1.39
C ILE A 67 5.34 -16.89 0.09
N LYS A 68 6.60 -16.66 0.43
CA LYS A 68 7.07 -16.62 1.83
C LYS A 68 7.81 -15.31 2.13
N SER A 69 7.61 -14.78 3.33
CA SER A 69 8.46 -13.70 3.87
C SER A 69 9.79 -14.30 4.30
N ILE A 70 10.91 -13.69 3.88
CA ILE A 70 12.25 -14.15 4.26
C ILE A 70 12.48 -13.97 5.77
N SER A 71 12.03 -12.84 6.30
CA SER A 71 12.29 -12.48 7.71
C SER A 71 11.51 -13.31 8.73
N GLU A 72 10.30 -13.77 8.36
CA GLU A 72 9.37 -14.43 9.29
C GLU A 72 9.24 -15.93 9.04
N GLU A 73 9.83 -16.42 7.94
CA GLU A 73 9.66 -17.80 7.45
C GLU A 73 8.18 -18.22 7.34
N LYS A 74 7.28 -17.24 7.20
CA LYS A 74 5.84 -17.43 7.12
C LYS A 74 5.40 -17.45 5.66
N PHE A 75 4.62 -18.48 5.31
CA PHE A 75 3.94 -18.55 4.04
C PHE A 75 2.71 -17.66 4.03
N HIS A 76 2.51 -16.98 2.92
CA HIS A 76 1.36 -16.15 2.68
C HIS A 76 0.20 -16.95 2.10
N THR A 77 -1.02 -16.47 2.35
CA THR A 77 -2.24 -17.05 1.78
C THR A 77 -2.61 -16.31 0.50
N LEU A 78 -2.38 -16.97 -0.64
CA LEU A 78 -2.80 -16.47 -1.93
C LEU A 78 -4.29 -16.72 -2.17
N GLN A 79 -4.90 -15.89 -3.00
CA GLN A 79 -6.23 -16.06 -3.54
C GLN A 79 -6.18 -16.00 -5.06
N ILE A 80 -7.11 -16.68 -5.72
CA ILE A 80 -7.31 -16.55 -7.17
C ILE A 80 -8.52 -15.66 -7.41
N ASP A 81 -8.33 -14.69 -8.29
CA ASP A 81 -9.42 -13.94 -8.88
C ASP A 81 -9.20 -13.80 -10.40
N SER A 82 -10.02 -12.98 -11.02
CA SER A 82 -9.95 -12.67 -12.42
C SER A 82 -10.23 -11.20 -12.68
N VAL A 83 -9.41 -10.60 -13.52
CA VAL A 83 -9.58 -9.21 -13.97
C VAL A 83 -9.87 -9.19 -15.47
N GLU A 84 -10.69 -8.27 -15.91
CA GLU A 84 -10.96 -8.05 -17.33
C GLU A 84 -9.98 -6.98 -17.84
N ILE A 85 -9.07 -7.39 -18.72
CA ILE A 85 -8.10 -6.51 -19.38
C ILE A 85 -8.31 -6.67 -20.88
N GLU A 86 -8.60 -5.57 -21.58
CA GLU A 86 -8.83 -5.57 -23.03
C GLU A 86 -9.89 -6.59 -23.48
N GLU A 87 -11.02 -6.65 -22.76
CA GLU A 87 -12.13 -7.59 -23.03
C GLU A 87 -11.75 -9.08 -22.86
N GLN A 88 -10.59 -9.36 -22.25
CA GLN A 88 -10.15 -10.71 -21.92
C GLN A 88 -10.07 -10.91 -20.42
N LYS A 89 -10.64 -12.03 -19.95
CA LYS A 89 -10.58 -12.45 -18.56
C LYS A 89 -9.20 -13.04 -18.27
N GLN A 90 -8.39 -12.33 -17.51
CA GLN A 90 -7.06 -12.77 -17.05
C GLN A 90 -7.18 -13.33 -15.63
N VAL A 91 -6.57 -14.49 -15.36
CA VAL A 91 -6.49 -15.05 -14.00
C VAL A 91 -5.37 -14.38 -13.24
N VAL A 92 -5.65 -13.95 -12.02
CA VAL A 92 -4.69 -13.23 -11.18
C VAL A 92 -4.58 -13.89 -9.81
N LEU A 93 -3.39 -13.76 -9.23
CA LEU A 93 -3.09 -14.15 -7.87
C LEU A 93 -3.06 -12.90 -7.00
N ILE A 94 -3.71 -12.98 -5.85
CA ILE A 94 -3.88 -11.85 -4.93
C ILE A 94 -3.37 -12.25 -3.56
N ASP A 95 -2.55 -11.36 -2.99
CA ASP A 95 -2.15 -11.38 -1.59
C ASP A 95 -2.62 -10.10 -0.90
N ASN A 96 -3.35 -10.24 0.21
CA ASN A 96 -3.89 -9.10 0.97
C ASN A 96 -3.08 -8.77 2.23
N GLU A 97 -2.04 -9.54 2.54
CA GLU A 97 -1.15 -9.35 3.69
C GLU A 97 0.11 -8.57 3.30
N ILE A 98 0.63 -8.78 2.08
CA ILE A 98 1.76 -8.02 1.54
C ILE A 98 1.40 -6.52 1.51
N GLY A 99 2.29 -5.70 2.08
CA GLY A 99 2.13 -4.24 2.14
C GLY A 99 1.57 -3.70 3.44
N TRP A 100 1.11 -4.54 4.37
CA TRP A 100 0.72 -4.06 5.72
C TRP A 100 1.90 -3.69 6.61
N GLU A 101 3.06 -4.28 6.32
CA GLU A 101 4.29 -4.04 7.03
C GLU A 101 5.04 -2.86 6.39
N THR A 102 5.45 -1.92 7.24
CA THR A 102 6.10 -0.66 6.82
C THR A 102 7.63 -0.74 6.79
N GLU A 103 8.19 -1.91 7.11
CA GLU A 103 9.63 -2.17 7.04
C GLU A 103 9.94 -2.89 5.73
N ASN A 104 11.18 -2.76 5.23
CA ASN A 104 11.61 -3.45 4.03
C ASN A 104 11.50 -4.95 4.23
N LYS A 105 10.60 -5.59 3.46
CA LYS A 105 10.41 -7.03 3.49
C LYS A 105 10.84 -7.62 2.16
N ASP A 106 11.79 -8.55 2.27
CA ASP A 106 12.18 -9.43 1.20
C ASP A 106 11.25 -10.65 1.20
N TYR A 107 10.80 -11.03 0.03
CA TYR A 107 9.89 -12.14 -0.21
C TYR A 107 10.49 -13.10 -1.22
N ILE A 108 10.05 -14.36 -1.16
CA ILE A 108 10.40 -15.39 -2.13
C ILE A 108 9.12 -15.92 -2.75
N LEU A 109 8.99 -15.78 -4.06
CA LEU A 109 8.01 -16.48 -4.88
C LEU A 109 8.58 -17.85 -5.23
N ILE A 110 7.86 -18.91 -4.85
CA ILE A 110 8.24 -20.31 -5.08
C ILE A 110 7.30 -20.92 -6.10
N LEU A 111 7.86 -21.57 -7.13
CA LEU A 111 7.11 -22.34 -8.13
C LEU A 111 7.56 -23.81 -8.13
N ASN A 112 6.61 -24.75 -8.11
CA ASN A 112 6.85 -26.21 -8.16
C ASN A 112 7.92 -26.68 -7.15
N ASP A 113 7.95 -26.10 -5.95
CA ASP A 113 8.91 -26.39 -4.87
C ASP A 113 10.41 -26.32 -5.26
N SER A 114 10.76 -25.68 -6.38
CA SER A 114 12.12 -25.74 -6.95
C SER A 114 12.63 -24.45 -7.58
N LEU A 115 11.74 -23.61 -8.11
CA LEU A 115 12.11 -22.30 -8.65
C LEU A 115 11.80 -21.24 -7.59
N GLU A 116 12.80 -20.47 -7.20
CA GLU A 116 12.66 -19.40 -6.22
C GLU A 116 13.04 -18.05 -6.85
N PHE A 117 12.17 -17.06 -6.71
CA PHE A 117 12.41 -15.70 -7.19
C PHE A 117 12.32 -14.72 -6.02
N ASN A 118 13.42 -14.05 -5.73
CA ASN A 118 13.46 -13.00 -4.71
C ASN A 118 12.81 -11.72 -5.23
N PHE A 119 11.97 -11.11 -4.40
CA PHE A 119 11.41 -9.80 -4.68
C PHE A 119 11.26 -8.96 -3.42
N ILE A 120 11.27 -7.65 -3.61
CA ILE A 120 11.10 -6.63 -2.57
C ILE A 120 9.74 -5.98 -2.80
N TYR A 121 8.97 -5.81 -1.73
CA TYR A 121 7.76 -5.01 -1.73
C TYR A 121 7.75 -4.13 -0.48
N GLN A 122 7.94 -2.83 -0.68
CA GLN A 122 8.04 -1.84 0.38
C GLN A 122 6.86 -0.88 0.32
N THR A 123 6.21 -0.69 1.47
CA THR A 123 5.21 0.35 1.66
C THR A 123 5.58 1.24 2.82
N LYS A 124 4.97 2.42 2.83
CA LYS A 124 5.08 3.37 3.93
C LYS A 124 3.71 3.87 4.34
N LYS A 125 3.44 3.76 5.64
CA LYS A 125 2.29 4.42 6.23
C LYS A 125 2.54 5.94 6.28
N LYS A 126 1.67 6.69 5.63
CA LYS A 126 1.63 8.16 5.66
C LYS A 126 0.41 8.64 6.42
N SER A 127 0.49 9.87 6.92
CA SER A 127 -0.66 10.55 7.50
C SER A 127 -0.70 12.00 7.05
N GLU A 128 -1.82 12.38 6.41
CA GLU A 128 -2.06 13.71 5.84
C GLU A 128 -3.53 14.08 6.08
N ASP A 129 -3.81 15.34 6.41
CA ASP A 129 -5.17 15.86 6.64
C ASP A 129 -6.05 14.96 7.56
N CYS A 130 -5.47 14.49 8.66
CA CYS A 130 -6.08 13.57 9.63
C CYS A 130 -6.34 12.13 9.14
N CYS A 131 -6.00 11.80 7.90
CA CYS A 131 -6.13 10.46 7.36
C CYS A 131 -4.81 9.69 7.43
N ALA A 132 -4.90 8.37 7.59
CA ALA A 132 -3.76 7.47 7.45
C ALA A 132 -3.95 6.58 6.22
N PHE A 133 -2.88 6.40 5.45
CA PHE A 133 -2.89 5.55 4.26
C PHE A 133 -1.52 4.93 4.03
N TYR A 134 -1.46 3.94 3.16
CA TYR A 134 -0.21 3.29 2.77
C TYR A 134 0.15 3.67 1.34
N GLU A 135 1.41 3.97 1.12
CA GLU A 135 1.96 4.25 -0.20
C GLU A 135 3.06 3.25 -0.52
N THR A 136 2.98 2.63 -1.69
CA THR A 136 4.01 1.72 -2.19
C THR A 136 5.24 2.53 -2.61
N GLU A 137 6.37 2.28 -1.97
CA GLU A 137 7.63 2.98 -2.25
C GLU A 137 8.51 2.21 -3.26
N GLU A 138 8.57 0.88 -3.14
CA GLU A 138 9.40 0.04 -3.99
C GLU A 138 8.76 -1.31 -4.28
N VAL A 139 8.81 -1.71 -5.55
CA VAL A 139 8.55 -3.09 -5.97
C VAL A 139 9.63 -3.50 -6.96
N SER A 140 10.37 -4.54 -6.63
CA SER A 140 11.53 -4.97 -7.41
C SER A 140 11.67 -6.48 -7.39
N PHE A 141 11.99 -7.08 -8.54
CA PHE A 141 12.22 -8.52 -8.68
C PHE A 141 13.63 -8.74 -9.20
N SER A 142 14.37 -9.66 -8.57
CA SER A 142 15.80 -9.84 -8.89
C SER A 142 16.04 -10.52 -10.25
N GLU A 143 15.20 -11.49 -10.61
CA GLU A 143 15.44 -12.36 -11.77
C GLU A 143 14.28 -12.40 -12.79
N LEU A 144 13.18 -11.69 -12.51
CA LEU A 144 12.00 -11.67 -13.37
C LEU A 144 11.91 -10.36 -14.15
N LYS A 145 11.53 -10.46 -15.43
CA LYS A 145 11.07 -9.28 -16.16
C LYS A 145 9.66 -8.93 -15.68
N VAL A 146 9.52 -7.73 -15.14
CA VAL A 146 8.25 -7.22 -14.62
C VAL A 146 7.72 -6.19 -15.60
N GLU A 147 6.56 -6.44 -16.19
CA GLU A 147 5.77 -5.35 -16.76
C GLU A 147 4.98 -4.70 -15.62
N ILE A 148 5.45 -3.55 -15.16
CA ILE A 148 4.74 -2.72 -14.18
C ILE A 148 3.59 -2.03 -14.91
N PRO A 149 2.35 -2.15 -14.43
CA PRO A 149 1.21 -1.53 -15.07
C PRO A 149 1.30 -0.01 -14.98
N THR A 150 0.85 0.66 -16.03
CA THR A 150 0.65 2.10 -16.06
C THR A 150 -0.49 2.49 -15.10
N PRO A 151 -0.53 3.76 -14.63
CA PRO A 151 -1.37 4.20 -13.50
C PRO A 151 -2.89 3.94 -13.63
N ASN A 152 -3.39 3.56 -14.81
CA ASN A 152 -4.81 3.35 -15.07
C ASN A 152 -5.29 1.92 -14.81
N ASN A 153 -4.39 0.94 -14.60
CA ASN A 153 -4.75 -0.49 -14.49
C ASN A 153 -4.58 -1.08 -13.08
N GLY A 154 -4.28 -0.26 -12.07
CA GLY A 154 -4.01 -0.73 -10.70
C GLY A 154 -2.68 -1.47 -10.57
N PHE A 155 -2.36 -1.94 -9.36
CA PHE A 155 -1.09 -2.56 -8.95
C PHE A 155 -1.00 -4.05 -9.35
N PHE A 156 -1.22 -4.31 -10.64
CA PHE A 156 -1.22 -5.63 -11.26
C PHE A 156 0.11 -5.97 -11.98
N TYR A 157 0.95 -6.80 -11.38
CA TYR A 157 2.26 -7.17 -11.93
C TYR A 157 2.19 -8.36 -12.90
N LYS A 158 2.79 -8.23 -14.09
CA LYS A 158 3.03 -9.38 -14.96
C LYS A 158 4.46 -9.87 -14.78
N LEU A 159 4.60 -11.11 -14.31
CA LEU A 159 5.87 -11.76 -14.06
C LEU A 159 6.16 -12.72 -15.22
N ALA A 160 7.12 -12.38 -16.07
CA ALA A 160 7.48 -13.20 -17.22
C ALA A 160 8.54 -14.24 -16.87
N LEU A 161 8.21 -15.51 -17.10
CA LEU A 161 9.07 -16.69 -16.96
C LEU A 161 9.63 -17.13 -18.32
#